data_AF-A0A0S7Z9Y1-F1
#
_entry.id   AF-A0A0S7Z9Y1-F1
#
_cell.length_a   1.000
_cell.length_b   1.000
_cell.length_c   1.000
_cell.angle_alpha   90.00
_cell.angle_beta   90.00
_cell.angle_gamma   90.00
#
_symmetry.space_group_name_H-M   'P 1'
#
loop_
_entity.id
_entity.type
_entity.pdbx_description
1 polymer ?
#
loop_
_entity_poly.entity_id
_entity_poly.type
_entity_poly.pdbx_seq_one_letter_code
_entity_poly.pdbx_strand_id
1 'polypeptide(L)'
;MLIEWGTKTITVYQADSFMTNLGGGIYEMDTDAFRLALKDREDDEDGIPHLDTHLHYSEVTVGGVTLAHVLVIINGYSITFEDGQYAVELRGTNNNIPDVANVNQVSLRSFNSAGLVVTGESGLTAQEAADLAAAAADAAKARKASINRAVISSDDQTVTIYDDDKVTPLFVFDVSSDKRERDPQ
;
A
#
# COMPACT_ATOMS: atom_id res chain seq x y z
N MET A 1 -13.84 -13.72 16.65
CA MET A 1 -13.20 -15.03 16.50
C MET A 1 -13.22 -15.75 17.84
N LEU A 2 -13.41 -17.06 17.81
CA LEU A 2 -13.35 -17.96 18.97
C LEU A 2 -12.38 -19.10 18.68
N ILE A 3 -11.55 -19.48 19.65
CA ILE A 3 -10.67 -20.65 19.55
C ILE A 3 -11.09 -21.66 20.62
N GLU A 4 -11.53 -22.82 20.16
CA GLU A 4 -11.83 -23.97 21.01
C GLU A 4 -10.56 -24.79 21.19
N TRP A 5 -9.70 -24.39 22.12
CA TRP A 5 -8.36 -24.96 22.30
C TRP A 5 -8.32 -26.48 22.48
N GLY A 6 -9.33 -27.06 23.13
CA GLY A 6 -9.45 -28.50 23.34
C GLY A 6 -9.75 -29.30 22.06
N THR A 7 -10.56 -28.74 21.15
CA THR A 7 -10.87 -29.37 19.85
C THR A 7 -9.99 -28.85 18.72
N LYS A 8 -9.19 -27.82 19.00
CA LYS A 8 -8.34 -27.10 18.03
C LYS A 8 -9.16 -26.54 16.87
N THR A 9 -10.33 -25.98 17.18
CA THR A 9 -11.21 -25.35 16.18
C THR A 9 -11.15 -23.84 16.31
N ILE A 10 -10.80 -23.14 15.24
CA ILE A 10 -10.83 -21.68 15.14
C ILE A 10 -12.11 -21.30 14.40
N THR A 11 -13.04 -20.64 15.10
CA THR A 11 -14.29 -20.16 14.51
C THR A 11 -14.17 -18.70 14.10
N VAL A 12 -14.38 -18.44 12.81
CA VAL A 12 -14.35 -17.12 12.18
C VAL A 12 -15.77 -16.65 11.90
N TYR A 13 -16.11 -15.44 12.34
CA TYR A 13 -17.43 -14.82 12.17
C TYR A 13 -17.39 -13.72 11.12
N GLN A 14 -18.51 -13.48 10.45
CA GLN A 14 -18.62 -12.38 9.48
C GLN A 14 -18.41 -11.00 10.13
N ALA A 15 -18.67 -10.90 11.44
CA ALA A 15 -18.52 -9.68 12.23
C ALA A 15 -17.10 -9.46 12.78
N ASP A 16 -16.15 -10.37 12.49
CA ASP A 16 -14.78 -10.23 12.94
C ASP A 16 -14.10 -9.01 12.28
N SER A 17 -13.21 -8.34 13.01
CA SER A 17 -12.59 -7.08 12.58
C SER A 17 -11.74 -7.20 11.32
N PHE A 18 -11.26 -8.39 11.01
CA PHE A 18 -10.49 -8.71 9.81
C PHE A 18 -11.36 -9.17 8.63
N MET A 19 -12.70 -9.09 8.75
CA MET A 19 -13.67 -9.39 7.70
C MET A 19 -14.30 -8.09 7.17
N THR A 20 -14.22 -7.86 5.86
CA THR A 20 -14.82 -6.71 5.19
C THR A 20 -15.89 -7.17 4.21
N ASN A 21 -17.12 -6.66 4.35
CA ASN A 21 -18.20 -6.96 3.41
C ASN A 21 -17.98 -6.19 2.09
N LEU A 22 -17.82 -6.92 0.98
CA LEU A 22 -17.67 -6.34 -0.36
C LEU A 22 -18.99 -6.21 -1.13
N GLY A 23 -20.10 -6.62 -0.52
CA GLY A 23 -21.43 -6.71 -1.14
C GLY A 23 -21.67 -8.05 -1.84
N GLY A 24 -22.94 -8.32 -2.20
CA GLY A 24 -23.31 -9.50 -2.98
C GLY A 24 -23.04 -10.86 -2.32
N GLY A 25 -22.94 -10.92 -0.99
CA GLY A 25 -22.57 -12.13 -0.26
C GLY A 25 -21.09 -12.49 -0.41
N ILE A 26 -20.23 -11.51 -0.66
CA ILE A 26 -18.78 -11.66 -0.71
C ILE A 26 -18.17 -10.89 0.45
N TYR A 27 -17.28 -11.55 1.18
CA TYR A 27 -16.45 -10.94 2.20
C TYR A 27 -14.98 -11.07 1.81
N GLU A 28 -14.21 -10.06 2.14
CA GLU A 28 -12.75 -10.12 2.11
C GLU A 28 -12.23 -10.37 3.51
N MET A 29 -11.33 -11.34 3.65
CA MET A 29 -10.62 -11.60 4.89
C MET A 29 -9.18 -11.15 4.73
N ASP A 30 -8.78 -10.17 5.54
CA ASP A 30 -7.37 -9.81 5.68
C ASP A 30 -6.67 -10.88 6.53
N THR A 31 -5.86 -11.70 5.88
CA THR A 31 -5.19 -12.83 6.50
C THR A 31 -4.02 -12.42 7.41
N ASP A 32 -3.43 -11.21 7.26
CA ASP A 32 -2.44 -10.71 8.21
C ASP A 32 -3.11 -10.16 9.47
N ALA A 33 -4.24 -9.44 9.31
CA ALA A 33 -5.05 -9.02 10.45
C ALA A 33 -5.63 -10.24 11.21
N PHE A 34 -6.06 -11.28 10.50
CA PHE A 34 -6.43 -12.57 11.10
C PHE A 34 -5.28 -13.21 11.89
N ARG A 35 -4.06 -13.21 11.34
CA ARG A 35 -2.86 -13.70 12.05
C ARG A 35 -2.60 -12.92 13.33
N LEU A 36 -2.72 -11.60 13.30
CA LEU A 36 -2.59 -10.76 14.51
C LEU A 36 -3.64 -11.12 15.54
N ALA A 37 -4.90 -11.31 15.12
CA ALA A 37 -5.97 -11.76 16.00
C ALA A 37 -5.69 -13.15 16.60
N LEU A 38 -5.05 -14.06 15.86
CA LEU A 38 -4.61 -15.36 16.42
C LEU A 38 -3.52 -15.17 17.47
N LYS A 39 -2.54 -14.30 17.24
CA LYS A 39 -1.49 -14.02 18.24
C LYS A 39 -2.06 -13.39 19.51
N ASP A 40 -3.03 -12.48 19.38
CA ASP A 40 -3.77 -11.89 20.51
C ASP A 40 -4.62 -12.90 21.30
N ARG A 41 -4.89 -14.09 20.72
CA ARG A 41 -5.53 -15.19 21.46
C ARG A 41 -4.52 -16.14 22.08
N GLU A 42 -3.34 -16.29 21.49
CA GLU A 42 -2.30 -17.16 22.02
C GLU A 42 -1.62 -16.56 23.26
N ASP A 43 -1.65 -15.24 23.43
CA ASP A 43 -1.13 -14.55 24.62
C ASP A 43 -2.18 -14.30 25.73
N ASP A 44 -3.45 -14.60 25.47
CA ASP A 44 -4.52 -14.67 26.48
C ASP A 44 -4.25 -15.80 27.51
N GLU A 45 -4.80 -15.67 28.72
CA GLU A 45 -4.65 -16.65 29.82
C GLU A 45 -5.01 -18.08 29.39
N ASP A 46 -6.08 -18.22 28.59
CA ASP A 46 -6.55 -19.50 28.05
C ASP A 46 -5.65 -20.04 26.93
N GLY A 47 -4.90 -19.18 26.22
CA GLY A 47 -4.09 -19.54 25.06
C GLY A 47 -2.67 -19.98 25.40
N ILE A 48 -2.05 -19.36 26.41
CA ILE A 48 -0.66 -19.61 26.86
C ILE A 48 -0.32 -21.11 27.04
N PRO A 49 -1.21 -21.98 27.57
CA PRO A 49 -0.89 -23.40 27.78
C PRO A 49 -0.87 -24.23 26.49
N HIS A 50 -1.40 -23.70 25.39
CA HIS A 50 -1.58 -24.42 24.14
C HIS A 50 -0.44 -24.16 23.15
N LEU A 51 -0.29 -25.06 22.18
CA LEU A 51 0.67 -24.88 21.10
C LEU A 51 0.19 -23.80 20.13
N ASP A 52 1.13 -23.08 19.53
CA ASP A 52 0.89 -22.08 18.48
C ASP A 52 -0.10 -22.59 17.42
N THR A 53 -1.03 -21.73 17.03
CA THR A 53 -2.02 -22.01 16.00
C THR A 53 -1.43 -21.92 14.59
N HIS A 54 -0.41 -21.07 14.42
CA HIS A 54 0.13 -20.74 13.11
C HIS A 54 1.64 -20.47 13.12
N LEU A 55 2.25 -20.63 11.95
CA LEU A 55 3.57 -20.08 11.60
C LEU A 55 3.40 -18.92 10.64
N HIS A 56 4.25 -17.92 10.78
CA HIS A 56 4.33 -16.77 9.89
C HIS A 56 5.75 -16.59 9.39
N TYR A 57 5.90 -16.54 8.07
CA TYR A 57 7.14 -16.18 7.41
C TYR A 57 6.96 -14.78 6.83
N SER A 58 7.76 -13.84 7.34
CA SER A 58 7.78 -12.47 6.84
C SER A 58 8.25 -12.44 5.38
N GLU A 59 8.01 -11.31 4.73
CA GLU A 59 8.46 -11.06 3.36
C GLU A 59 9.98 -11.20 3.26
N VAL A 60 10.44 -11.81 2.16
CA VAL A 60 11.87 -12.01 1.90
C VAL A 60 12.19 -11.46 0.51
N THR A 61 13.14 -10.55 0.44
CA THR A 61 13.69 -10.07 -0.83
C THR A 61 14.79 -11.01 -1.32
N VAL A 62 14.58 -11.65 -2.46
CA VAL A 62 15.59 -12.49 -3.13
C VAL A 62 15.80 -11.96 -4.54
N GLY A 63 17.02 -11.51 -4.85
CA GLY A 63 17.37 -11.06 -6.21
C GLY A 63 16.56 -9.86 -6.73
N GLY A 64 16.14 -8.94 -5.86
CA GLY A 64 15.34 -7.76 -6.22
C GLY A 64 13.83 -8.01 -6.29
N VAL A 65 13.37 -9.23 -5.99
CA VAL A 65 11.96 -9.59 -5.89
C VAL A 65 11.60 -9.82 -4.43
N THR A 66 10.60 -9.10 -3.91
CA THR A 66 10.05 -9.33 -2.57
C THR A 66 8.97 -10.41 -2.64
N LEU A 67 9.26 -11.60 -2.11
CA LEU A 67 8.26 -12.66 -1.97
C LEU A 67 7.28 -12.29 -0.86
N ALA A 68 5.98 -12.45 -1.14
CA ALA A 68 4.92 -12.24 -0.16
C ALA A 68 5.06 -13.16 1.06
N HIS A 69 4.59 -12.65 2.19
CA HIS A 69 4.59 -13.34 3.47
C HIS A 69 3.64 -14.56 3.45
N VAL A 70 3.97 -15.58 4.24
CA VAL A 70 3.28 -16.87 4.27
C VAL A 70 2.70 -17.12 5.66
N LEU A 71 1.42 -17.47 5.72
CA LEU A 71 0.70 -17.90 6.93
C LEU A 71 0.36 -19.38 6.84
N VAL A 72 0.84 -20.19 7.78
CA VAL A 72 0.54 -21.63 7.81
C VAL A 72 -0.14 -21.97 9.12
N ILE A 73 -1.38 -22.46 9.06
CA ILE A 73 -2.08 -23.06 10.20
C ILE A 73 -1.46 -24.43 10.49
N ILE A 74 -1.06 -24.66 11.74
CA ILE A 74 -0.28 -25.83 12.18
C ILE A 74 -0.94 -26.56 13.36
N ASN A 75 -0.24 -27.52 13.96
CA ASN A 75 -0.59 -28.20 15.20
C ASN A 75 -1.98 -28.88 15.24
N GLY A 76 -2.57 -29.13 14.07
CA GLY A 76 -3.87 -29.76 13.90
C GLY A 76 -5.04 -28.82 14.15
N TYR A 77 -4.83 -27.50 14.13
CA TYR A 77 -5.92 -26.55 14.15
C TYR A 77 -6.68 -26.57 12.83
N SER A 78 -8.02 -26.50 12.93
CA SER A 78 -8.93 -26.38 11.79
C SER A 78 -9.67 -25.04 11.86
N ILE A 79 -10.12 -24.55 10.71
CA ILE A 79 -10.88 -23.29 10.62
C ILE A 79 -12.33 -23.60 10.28
N THR A 80 -13.26 -23.05 11.06
CA THR A 80 -14.70 -23.12 10.79
C THR A 80 -15.21 -21.72 10.54
N PHE A 81 -15.78 -21.48 9.37
CA PHE A 81 -16.48 -20.24 9.10
C PHE A 81 -17.92 -20.32 9.63
N GLU A 82 -18.44 -19.19 10.10
CA GLU A 82 -19.86 -19.04 10.44
C GLU A 82 -20.73 -19.57 9.29
N ASP A 83 -21.66 -20.46 9.61
CA ASP A 83 -22.47 -21.13 8.59
C ASP A 83 -23.36 -20.15 7.83
N GLY A 84 -23.43 -20.31 6.52
CA GLY A 84 -24.18 -19.44 5.65
C GLY A 84 -23.72 -19.53 4.19
N GLN A 85 -24.54 -19.00 3.29
CA GLN A 85 -24.26 -19.01 1.86
C GLN A 85 -23.57 -17.71 1.44
N TYR A 86 -22.23 -17.73 1.45
CA TYR A 86 -21.40 -16.59 1.03
C TYR A 86 -20.04 -17.06 0.54
N ALA A 87 -19.26 -16.14 -0.02
CA ALA A 87 -17.88 -16.37 -0.40
C ALA A 87 -16.92 -15.53 0.45
N VAL A 88 -15.73 -16.08 0.73
CA VAL A 88 -14.64 -15.37 1.40
C VAL A 88 -13.43 -15.31 0.49
N GLU A 89 -12.95 -14.11 0.27
CA GLU A 89 -11.73 -13.80 -0.47
C GLU A 89 -10.57 -13.66 0.52
N LEU A 90 -9.63 -14.60 0.49
CA LEU A 90 -8.48 -14.61 1.40
C LEU A 90 -7.36 -13.76 0.80
N ARG A 91 -7.09 -12.58 1.37
CA ARG A 91 -6.07 -11.63 0.88
C ARG A 91 -5.02 -11.33 1.95
N GLY A 92 -3.85 -10.85 1.51
CA GLY A 92 -2.72 -10.50 2.38
C GLY A 92 -1.57 -11.49 2.27
N THR A 93 -1.82 -12.76 2.61
CA THR A 93 -0.79 -13.81 2.74
C THR A 93 -0.97 -14.95 1.73
N ASN A 94 0.12 -15.66 1.43
CA ASN A 94 0.00 -17.04 0.95
C ASN A 94 -0.34 -17.95 2.13
N ASN A 95 -1.39 -18.77 2.04
CA ASN A 95 -1.88 -19.54 3.19
C ASN A 95 -2.45 -20.92 2.86
N ASN A 96 -2.54 -21.79 3.88
CA ASN A 96 -3.17 -23.12 3.79
C ASN A 96 -4.60 -23.15 4.35
N ILE A 97 -5.24 -22.00 4.55
CA ILE A 97 -6.58 -21.91 5.16
C ILE A 97 -7.61 -22.79 4.42
N PRO A 98 -7.67 -22.81 3.08
CA PRO A 98 -8.61 -23.69 2.37
C PRO A 98 -8.41 -25.18 2.66
N ASP A 99 -7.18 -25.61 2.99
CA ASP A 99 -6.84 -27.01 3.22
C ASP A 99 -7.24 -27.49 4.62
N VAL A 100 -7.26 -26.56 5.59
CA VAL A 100 -7.61 -26.84 7.00
C VAL A 100 -9.01 -26.35 7.37
N ALA A 101 -9.75 -25.81 6.41
CA ALA A 101 -11.11 -25.34 6.63
C ALA A 101 -12.09 -26.52 6.70
N ASN A 102 -12.95 -26.50 7.70
CA ASN A 102 -14.08 -27.42 7.81
C ASN A 102 -15.14 -27.06 6.76
N VAL A 103 -15.60 -28.07 6.02
CA VAL A 103 -16.53 -27.89 4.91
C VAL A 103 -17.91 -27.44 5.43
N ASN A 104 -18.41 -26.35 4.88
CA ASN A 104 -19.75 -25.82 5.11
C ASN A 104 -20.29 -25.17 3.81
N GLN A 105 -21.29 -24.28 3.91
CA GLN A 105 -21.86 -23.57 2.75
C GLN A 105 -21.06 -22.34 2.30
N VAL A 106 -19.89 -22.09 2.89
CA VAL A 106 -19.02 -20.96 2.59
C VAL A 106 -18.02 -21.34 1.51
N SER A 107 -17.97 -20.55 0.44
CA SER A 107 -16.99 -20.73 -0.63
C SER A 107 -15.71 -19.96 -0.32
N LEU A 108 -14.59 -20.66 -0.16
CA LEU A 108 -13.29 -20.02 0.02
C LEU A 108 -12.60 -19.77 -1.32
N ARG A 109 -12.06 -18.56 -1.49
CA ARG A 109 -11.29 -18.14 -2.66
C ARG A 109 -9.92 -17.65 -2.17
N SER A 110 -8.92 -18.51 -2.26
CA SER A 110 -7.54 -18.14 -1.96
C SER A 110 -6.89 -17.44 -3.14
N PHE A 111 -6.22 -16.32 -2.87
CA PHE A 111 -5.37 -15.63 -3.84
C PHE A 111 -3.89 -16.03 -3.69
N ASN A 112 -3.64 -17.31 -3.36
CA ASN A 112 -2.30 -17.86 -3.28
C ASN A 112 -1.61 -17.77 -4.64
N SER A 113 -0.39 -17.23 -4.68
CA SER A 113 0.40 -17.17 -5.89
C SER A 113 1.86 -17.51 -5.61
N ALA A 114 2.39 -18.46 -6.38
CA ALA A 114 3.81 -18.79 -6.41
C ALA A 114 4.56 -17.66 -7.14
N GLY A 115 4.97 -16.64 -6.38
CA GLY A 115 5.61 -15.44 -6.92
C GLY A 115 4.76 -14.17 -6.81
N LEU A 116 3.86 -14.08 -5.82
CA LEU A 116 3.29 -12.80 -5.44
C LEU A 116 4.43 -11.85 -5.03
N VAL A 117 4.71 -10.88 -5.89
CA VAL A 117 5.63 -9.79 -5.61
C VAL A 117 4.82 -8.66 -5.00
N VAL A 118 5.23 -8.16 -3.86
CA VAL A 118 4.63 -6.94 -3.29
C VAL A 118 4.97 -5.78 -4.23
N THR A 119 4.02 -5.42 -5.10
CA THR A 119 4.11 -4.20 -5.89
C THR A 119 3.54 -3.08 -5.05
N GLY A 120 4.40 -2.31 -4.39
CA GLY A 120 4.00 -1.12 -3.66
C GLY A 120 3.20 -0.18 -4.56
N GLU A 121 1.92 -0.04 -4.23
CA GLU A 121 0.84 0.93 -4.53
C GLU A 121 0.92 1.99 -5.65
N SER A 122 1.87 1.97 -6.59
CA SER A 122 1.81 2.82 -7.80
C SER A 122 2.46 2.19 -9.02
N GLY A 123 3.15 1.05 -8.86
CA GLY A 123 3.98 0.48 -9.93
C GLY A 123 5.19 1.35 -10.29
N LEU A 124 5.42 2.45 -9.55
CA LEU A 124 6.58 3.32 -9.68
C LEU A 124 7.64 2.88 -8.67
N THR A 125 8.87 2.74 -9.13
CA THR A 125 10.04 2.70 -8.25
C THR A 125 10.20 4.02 -7.50
N ALA A 126 10.93 4.00 -6.39
CA ALA A 126 11.24 5.22 -5.63
C ALA A 126 11.91 6.31 -6.49
N GLN A 127 12.71 5.89 -7.49
CA GLN A 127 13.33 6.80 -8.44
C GLN A 127 12.29 7.42 -9.39
N GLU A 128 11.38 6.63 -9.96
CA GLU A 128 10.34 7.14 -10.85
C GLU A 128 9.35 8.06 -10.12
N ALA A 129 9.06 7.79 -8.85
CA ALA A 129 8.27 8.68 -8.01
C ALA A 129 8.99 10.02 -7.77
N ALA A 130 10.30 10.00 -7.53
CA ALA A 130 11.10 11.21 -7.39
C ALA A 130 11.18 12.01 -8.71
N ASP A 131 11.35 11.32 -9.84
CA ASP A 131 11.41 11.94 -11.16
C ASP A 131 10.06 12.58 -11.55
N LEU A 132 8.94 11.92 -11.24
CA LEU A 132 7.60 12.49 -11.43
C LEU A 132 7.36 13.72 -10.56
N ALA A 133 7.79 13.68 -9.29
CA ALA A 133 7.69 14.82 -8.39
C ALA A 133 8.52 16.01 -8.90
N ALA A 134 9.73 15.76 -9.41
CA ALA A 134 10.57 16.78 -10.03
C ALA A 134 9.91 17.37 -11.29
N ALA A 135 9.40 16.53 -12.19
CA ALA A 135 8.69 16.99 -13.40
C ALA A 135 7.44 17.82 -13.07
N ALA A 136 6.69 17.44 -12.03
CA ALA A 136 5.53 18.20 -11.56
C ALA A 136 5.93 19.59 -11.02
N ALA A 137 7.05 19.68 -10.29
CA ALA A 137 7.60 20.94 -9.80
C ALA A 137 8.04 21.86 -10.94
N ASP A 138 8.75 21.32 -11.95
CA ASP A 138 9.16 22.07 -13.14
C ASP A 138 7.96 22.60 -13.94
N ALA A 139 6.94 21.77 -14.14
CA ALA A 139 5.71 22.18 -14.81
C ALA A 139 4.95 23.26 -14.03
N ALA A 140 4.94 23.21 -12.70
CA ALA A 140 4.38 24.26 -11.87
C ALA A 140 5.15 25.58 -12.03
N LYS A 141 6.49 25.50 -12.03
CA LYS A 141 7.37 26.65 -12.24
C LYS A 141 7.14 27.32 -13.59
N ALA A 142 7.03 26.53 -14.67
CA ALA A 142 6.76 27.02 -16.02
C ALA A 142 5.38 27.71 -16.13
N ARG A 143 4.34 27.14 -15.51
CA ARG A 143 3.01 27.77 -15.46
C ARG A 143 3.05 29.12 -14.77
N LYS A 144 3.68 29.20 -13.59
CA LYS A 144 3.85 30.46 -12.85
C LYS A 144 4.61 31.50 -13.67
N ALA A 145 5.66 31.09 -14.37
CA ALA A 145 6.44 32.01 -15.19
C ALA A 145 5.64 32.65 -16.35
N SER A 146 4.61 31.96 -16.86
CA SER A 146 3.74 32.50 -17.91
C SER A 146 2.74 33.57 -17.44
N ILE A 147 2.43 33.60 -16.13
CA ILE A 147 1.40 34.48 -15.56
C ILE A 147 1.98 35.55 -14.62
N ASN A 148 3.17 35.33 -14.08
CA ASN A 148 3.75 36.19 -13.06
C ASN A 148 4.55 37.37 -13.62
N ARG A 149 4.79 38.34 -12.74
CA ARG A 149 5.47 39.58 -13.06
C ARG A 149 6.92 39.33 -13.48
N ALA A 150 7.26 39.77 -14.69
CA ALA A 150 8.63 39.97 -15.14
C ALA A 150 9.11 41.38 -14.79
N VAL A 151 10.35 41.51 -14.33
CA VAL A 151 11.02 42.78 -14.05
C VAL A 151 12.33 42.81 -14.82
N ILE A 152 12.57 43.92 -15.50
CA ILE A 152 13.86 44.22 -16.14
C ILE A 152 14.72 44.94 -15.11
N SER A 153 15.98 44.53 -14.95
CA SER A 153 16.91 45.17 -14.03
C SER A 153 17.22 46.61 -14.44
N SER A 154 17.62 47.44 -13.48
CA SER A 154 17.90 48.86 -13.72
C SER A 154 19.07 49.13 -14.68
N ASP A 155 19.91 48.12 -14.91
CA ASP A 155 21.01 48.14 -15.88
C ASP A 155 20.60 47.59 -17.26
N ASP A 156 19.32 47.24 -17.45
CA ASP A 156 18.73 46.62 -18.64
C ASP A 156 19.44 45.32 -19.10
N GLN A 157 20.22 44.68 -18.22
CA GLN A 157 21.00 43.50 -18.57
C GLN A 157 20.30 42.18 -18.26
N THR A 158 19.28 42.20 -17.40
CA THR A 158 18.61 40.96 -16.96
C THR A 158 17.10 41.12 -16.92
N VAL A 159 16.40 40.03 -17.21
CA VAL A 159 14.96 39.89 -16.99
C VAL A 159 14.74 38.81 -15.95
N THR A 160 14.13 39.17 -14.82
CA THR A 160 13.78 38.23 -13.76
C THR A 160 12.27 38.05 -13.69
N ILE A 161 11.81 36.80 -13.75
CA ILE A 161 10.43 36.42 -13.49
C ILE A 161 10.35 35.93 -12.05
N TYR A 162 9.49 36.56 -11.23
CA TYR A 162 9.34 36.23 -9.82
C TYR A 162 8.18 35.26 -9.56
N ASP A 163 8.22 34.59 -8.42
CA ASP A 163 7.06 33.89 -7.86
C ASP A 163 6.01 34.91 -7.38
N ASP A 164 4.85 34.43 -6.91
CA ASP A 164 3.72 35.24 -6.46
C ASP A 164 4.08 36.17 -5.29
N ASP A 165 5.13 35.81 -4.54
CA ASP A 165 5.69 36.61 -3.45
C ASP A 165 6.44 37.86 -3.91
N LYS A 166 6.69 37.99 -5.23
CA LYS A 166 7.42 39.11 -5.86
C LYS A 166 8.87 39.27 -5.41
N VAL A 167 9.43 38.27 -4.72
CA VAL A 167 10.77 38.29 -4.13
C VAL A 167 11.58 37.09 -4.62
N THR A 168 10.99 35.91 -4.71
CA THR A 168 11.67 34.68 -5.11
C THR A 168 11.80 34.62 -6.64
N PRO A 169 13.02 34.58 -7.21
CA PRO A 169 13.20 34.46 -8.65
C PRO A 169 12.87 33.04 -9.12
N LEU A 170 12.01 32.91 -10.12
CA LEU A 170 11.72 31.66 -10.83
C LEU A 170 12.69 31.48 -12.00
N PHE A 171 12.81 32.50 -12.87
CA PHE A 171 13.72 32.48 -14.00
C PHE A 171 14.48 33.80 -14.08
N VAL A 172 15.74 33.73 -14.47
CA VAL A 172 16.61 34.87 -14.74
C VAL A 172 17.20 34.67 -16.13
N PHE A 173 16.98 35.65 -17.01
CA PHE A 173 17.50 35.66 -18.36
C PHE A 173 18.46 36.83 -18.53
N ASP A 174 19.62 36.56 -19.12
CA ASP A 174 20.54 37.61 -19.53
C ASP A 174 20.12 38.19 -20.88
N VAL A 175 20.06 39.52 -20.97
CA VAL A 175 19.85 40.24 -22.23
C VAL A 175 21.17 40.19 -23.00
N SER A 176 21.13 39.57 -24.18
CA SER A 176 22.30 39.44 -25.06
C SER A 176 22.81 40.81 -25.52
N SER A 177 24.12 40.93 -25.71
CA SER A 177 24.78 42.22 -25.99
C SER A 177 24.26 42.94 -27.23
N ASP A 178 23.82 42.19 -28.25
CA ASP A 178 23.23 42.71 -29.49
C ASP A 178 21.84 43.35 -29.31
N LYS A 179 21.19 43.12 -28.15
CA LYS A 179 19.87 43.67 -27.82
C LYS A 179 19.93 44.82 -26.80
N ARG A 180 21.13 45.23 -26.39
CA ARG A 180 21.34 46.28 -25.39
C ARG A 180 21.36 47.70 -25.98
N GLU A 181 21.58 47.84 -27.28
CA GLU A 181 21.48 49.12 -27.98
C GLU A 181 20.03 49.38 -28.41
N ARG A 182 19.42 50.44 -27.87
CA ARG A 182 18.16 50.98 -28.38
C ARG A 182 18.47 52.09 -29.37
N ASP A 183 18.03 51.94 -30.61
CA ASP A 183 17.94 53.05 -31.56
C ASP A 183 16.60 53.75 -31.34
N PRO A 184 16.56 54.96 -30.73
CA PRO A 184 15.32 55.67 -30.52
C PRO A 184 14.77 56.16 -31.87
N GLN A 185 13.60 55.66 -32.27
CA GLN A 185 12.81 56.25 -33.37
C GLN A 185 11.96 57.43 -32.90
#